data_AF-A0A1D6GJZ2-F1
#
_entry.id   AF-A0A1D6GJZ2-F1
#
_cell.length_a   1.000
_cell.length_b   1.000
_cell.length_c   1.000
_cell.angle_alpha   90.00
_cell.angle_beta   90.00
_cell.angle_gamma   90.00
#
_symmetry.space_group_name_H-M   'P 1'
#
loop_
_entity.id
_entity.type
_entity.pdbx_description
1 polymer ?
#
loop_
_entity_poly.entity_id
_entity_poly.type
_entity_poly.pdbx_seq_one_letter_code
_entity_poly.pdbx_strand_id
1 'polypeptide(L)'
;MIAGMAVGFNLVFEHDNLITAICFASVVVNLLPYTLSRLDKVAGICNACIAGFTLLCFVLGLLISHPHTPVNMNAMFPKLSGESAYSLMALLGANIIVHNFYTHSAFVQVQRRSSHTLGSLFHDHLFSILFIFTGIYLVNYILLSSAADESSETVVMNFQDATELMHQIFTNPAGPIVLLVILLFSSHIISLTCIVSGEVISENFFGVKLPLSAHHLLPKGLAMVLNIYFAKVAGPEGIYQLLIMCPVIQAMLLPSSIIPILRVSSSRLLMGRYRIALCIEIFAFLAFLLVVFTNIIFTAEIMFGTSTWTNNLKGDTGSPAILPYSVVVLISCASIGFTLLLAVTPLKSASNEAQTHLSSMHSQRGALGTTQREATSLKKFEHEEVQSCSVGAVLMGSSEGHKKSVHLRRTLSG
;
A
#
# COMPACT_ATOMS: atom_id res chain seq x y z
N MET A 1 3.86 -16.07 -3.09
CA MET A 1 4.60 -16.74 -1.99
C MET A 1 4.46 -18.26 -2.06
N ILE A 2 3.34 -18.87 -1.64
CA ILE A 2 3.20 -20.35 -1.62
C ILE A 2 3.39 -20.97 -3.01
N ALA A 3 2.67 -20.46 -4.03
CA ALA A 3 2.82 -20.90 -5.42
C ALA A 3 4.28 -20.79 -5.91
N GLY A 4 4.91 -19.62 -5.72
CA GLY A 4 6.30 -19.39 -6.12
C GLY A 4 7.30 -20.32 -5.42
N MET A 5 7.12 -20.58 -4.13
CA MET A 5 7.93 -21.55 -3.38
C MET A 5 7.72 -22.98 -3.88
N ALA A 6 6.49 -23.35 -4.22
CA ALA A 6 6.20 -24.68 -4.78
C ALA A 6 6.87 -24.86 -6.16
N VAL A 7 6.83 -23.84 -7.01
CA VAL A 7 7.53 -23.83 -8.31
C VAL A 7 9.05 -23.92 -8.10
N GLY A 8 9.62 -23.09 -7.23
CA GLY A 8 11.06 -23.13 -6.92
C GLY A 8 11.51 -24.47 -6.35
N PHE A 9 10.69 -25.10 -5.51
CA PHE A 9 10.97 -26.43 -4.98
C PHE A 9 10.94 -27.49 -6.10
N ASN A 10 9.95 -27.42 -6.99
CA ASN A 10 9.84 -28.33 -8.12
C ASN A 10 11.06 -28.24 -9.06
N LEU A 11 11.54 -27.03 -9.32
CA LEU A 11 12.73 -26.78 -10.15
C LEU A 11 14.02 -27.39 -9.57
N VAL A 12 14.15 -27.43 -8.24
CA VAL A 12 15.37 -27.93 -7.58
C VAL A 12 15.37 -29.44 -7.44
N PHE A 13 14.22 -30.03 -7.14
CA PHE A 13 14.13 -31.45 -6.80
C PHE A 13 13.55 -32.32 -7.94
N GLU A 14 13.19 -31.71 -9.08
CA GLU A 14 12.58 -32.37 -10.24
C GLU A 14 11.46 -33.34 -9.81
N HIS A 15 10.65 -32.91 -8.84
CA HIS A 15 9.74 -33.80 -8.14
C HIS A 15 8.31 -33.66 -8.65
N ASP A 16 7.85 -34.65 -9.43
CA ASP A 16 6.54 -34.63 -10.12
C ASP A 16 5.32 -34.40 -9.21
N ASN A 17 5.43 -34.64 -7.89
CA ASN A 17 4.31 -34.45 -6.97
C ASN A 17 4.14 -32.98 -6.53
N LEU A 18 3.43 -32.22 -7.37
CA LEU A 18 3.08 -30.81 -7.13
C LEU A 18 2.37 -30.55 -5.78
N ILE A 19 1.54 -31.49 -5.33
CA ILE A 19 0.84 -31.39 -4.03
C ILE A 19 1.84 -31.43 -2.87
N THR A 20 2.87 -32.28 -2.95
CA THR A 20 3.93 -32.35 -1.95
C THR A 20 4.71 -31.05 -1.89
N ALA A 21 5.01 -30.46 -3.06
CA ALA A 21 5.67 -29.16 -3.15
C ALA A 21 4.82 -28.04 -2.50
N ILE A 22 3.50 -28.02 -2.73
CA ILE A 22 2.60 -27.05 -2.08
C ILE A 22 2.54 -27.25 -0.57
N CYS A 23 2.43 -28.50 -0.11
CA CYS A 23 2.43 -28.82 1.33
C CYS A 23 3.73 -28.38 1.99
N PHE A 24 4.88 -28.68 1.39
CA PHE A 24 6.19 -28.23 1.84
C PHE A 24 6.27 -26.70 1.88
N ALA A 25 5.91 -26.02 0.79
CA ALA A 25 5.91 -24.56 0.70
C ALA A 25 5.04 -23.94 1.79
N SER A 26 3.84 -24.49 2.03
CA SER A 26 2.94 -24.01 3.08
C SER A 26 3.55 -24.19 4.47
N VAL A 27 4.13 -25.36 4.77
CA VAL A 27 4.80 -25.61 6.05
C VAL A 27 5.94 -24.64 6.27
N VAL A 28 6.82 -24.45 5.28
CA VAL A 28 7.97 -23.52 5.38
C VAL A 28 7.51 -22.09 5.62
N VAL A 29 6.55 -21.61 4.82
CA VAL A 29 6.01 -20.24 4.90
C VAL A 29 5.27 -19.97 6.21
N ASN A 30 4.67 -20.98 6.83
CA ASN A 30 4.00 -20.85 8.12
C ASN A 30 4.98 -20.99 9.29
N LEU A 31 5.92 -21.93 9.21
CA LEU A 31 6.82 -22.28 10.31
C LEU A 31 7.93 -21.25 10.47
N LEU A 32 8.55 -20.80 9.38
CA LEU A 32 9.75 -19.96 9.43
C LEU A 32 9.54 -18.60 10.13
N PRO A 33 8.44 -17.85 9.89
CA PRO A 33 8.16 -16.64 10.64
C PRO A 33 7.83 -16.92 12.11
N TYR A 34 7.14 -18.02 12.39
CA TYR A 34 6.76 -18.41 13.74
C TYR A 34 7.99 -18.78 14.57
N THR A 35 8.91 -19.58 14.03
CA THR A 35 10.14 -19.98 14.71
C THR A 35 11.05 -18.78 14.96
N LEU A 36 11.22 -17.89 13.97
CA LEU A 36 12.03 -16.69 14.13
C LEU A 36 11.42 -15.69 15.11
N SER A 37 10.09 -15.56 15.15
CA SER A 37 9.41 -14.70 16.12
C SER A 37 9.61 -15.16 17.57
N ARG A 38 9.72 -16.47 17.81
CA ARG A 38 9.92 -17.06 19.14
C ARG A 38 11.32 -16.78 19.71
N LEU A 39 12.26 -16.33 18.88
CA LEU A 39 13.64 -16.08 19.28
C LEU A 39 13.87 -14.67 19.84
N ASP A 40 12.81 -13.92 20.21
CA ASP A 40 12.73 -12.60 20.86
C ASP A 40 13.96 -11.68 20.69
N LYS A 41 15.07 -11.96 21.38
CA LYS A 41 16.30 -11.14 21.32
C LYS A 41 17.04 -11.18 19.97
N VAL A 42 16.97 -12.29 19.21
CA VAL A 42 17.71 -12.43 17.94
C VAL A 42 16.81 -12.30 16.71
N ALA A 43 15.49 -12.22 16.90
CA ALA A 43 14.52 -12.13 15.80
C ALA A 43 14.76 -10.90 14.91
N GLY A 44 14.96 -9.73 15.52
CA GLY A 44 15.21 -8.48 14.81
C GLY A 44 16.51 -8.51 14.00
N ILE A 45 17.59 -9.01 14.60
CA ILE A 45 18.89 -9.14 13.95
C ILE A 45 18.81 -10.13 12.79
N CYS A 46 18.18 -11.29 13.00
CA CYS A 46 18.02 -12.31 11.97
C CYS A 46 17.21 -11.78 10.78
N ASN A 47 16.08 -11.10 11.03
CA ASN A 47 15.28 -10.50 9.97
C ASN A 47 16.06 -9.42 9.21
N ALA A 48 16.86 -8.60 9.90
CA ALA A 48 17.74 -7.63 9.26
C ALA A 48 18.82 -8.31 8.40
N CYS A 49 19.42 -9.40 8.86
CA CYS A 49 20.37 -10.20 8.08
C CYS A 49 19.71 -10.82 6.84
N ILE A 50 18.50 -11.39 6.97
CA ILE A 50 17.75 -11.97 5.85
C ILE A 50 17.42 -10.89 4.82
N ALA A 51 16.95 -9.72 5.26
CA ALA A 51 16.68 -8.59 4.37
C ALA A 51 17.96 -8.09 3.68
N GLY A 52 19.06 -7.95 4.42
CA GLY A 52 20.36 -7.56 3.87
C GLY A 52 20.92 -8.56 2.87
N PHE A 53 20.81 -9.86 3.16
CA PHE A 53 21.21 -10.93 2.24
C PHE A 53 20.36 -10.91 0.96
N THR A 54 19.03 -10.76 1.10
CA THR A 54 18.14 -10.66 -0.07
C THR A 54 18.48 -9.45 -0.94
N LEU A 55 18.76 -8.29 -0.31
CA LEU A 55 19.21 -7.09 -1.01
C LEU A 55 20.57 -7.30 -1.70
N LEU A 56 21.50 -7.99 -1.05
CA LEU A 56 22.79 -8.32 -1.64
C LEU A 56 22.64 -9.24 -2.86
N CYS A 57 21.84 -10.30 -2.75
CA CYS A 57 21.53 -11.19 -3.88
C CYS A 57 20.90 -10.42 -5.04
N PHE A 58 20.00 -9.48 -4.73
CA PHE A 58 19.38 -8.60 -5.71
C PHE A 58 20.41 -7.72 -6.43
N VAL A 59 21.29 -7.03 -5.69
CA VAL A 59 22.34 -6.18 -6.27
C VAL A 59 23.31 -7.02 -7.11
N LEU A 60 23.75 -8.17 -6.60
CA LEU A 60 24.63 -9.07 -7.36
C LEU A 60 23.95 -9.60 -8.63
N GLY A 61 22.67 -9.99 -8.55
CA GLY A 61 21.89 -10.39 -9.72
C GLY A 61 21.84 -9.29 -10.77
N LEU A 62 21.58 -8.05 -10.36
CA LEU A 62 21.60 -6.89 -11.26
C LEU A 62 22.97 -6.65 -11.92
N LEU A 63 24.07 -6.84 -11.18
CA LEU A 63 25.43 -6.67 -11.71
C LEU A 63 25.82 -7.79 -12.68
N ILE A 64 25.34 -9.01 -12.45
CA ILE A 64 25.67 -10.18 -13.28
C ILE A 64 24.83 -10.18 -14.57
N SER A 65 23.55 -9.81 -14.49
CA SER A 65 22.58 -9.96 -15.56
C SER A 65 22.65 -8.87 -16.64
N HIS A 66 23.85 -8.47 -17.08
CA HIS A 66 24.02 -7.50 -18.16
C HIS A 66 23.26 -7.95 -19.43
N PRO A 67 22.21 -7.22 -19.88
CA PRO A 67 21.48 -7.62 -21.08
C PRO A 67 22.36 -7.39 -22.31
N HIS A 68 22.45 -8.41 -23.18
CA HIS A 68 23.23 -8.34 -24.42
C HIS A 68 22.65 -7.34 -25.43
N THR A 69 21.32 -7.20 -25.44
CA THR A 69 20.59 -6.21 -26.26
C THR A 69 19.79 -5.27 -25.35
N PRO A 70 20.10 -3.95 -25.32
CA PRO A 70 19.25 -3.02 -24.58
C PRO A 70 17.91 -2.87 -25.30
N VAL A 71 16.80 -3.05 -24.59
CA VAL A 71 15.46 -2.78 -25.13
C VAL A 71 15.40 -1.32 -25.56
N ASN A 72 15.15 -1.11 -26.86
CA ASN A 72 15.20 0.20 -27.47
C ASN A 72 14.16 1.12 -26.83
N MET A 73 14.62 2.12 -26.06
CA MET A 73 13.76 3.10 -25.36
C MET A 73 12.96 3.99 -26.33
N ASN A 74 13.24 3.91 -27.64
CA ASN A 74 12.50 4.59 -28.71
C ASN A 74 11.13 3.96 -29.03
N ALA A 75 10.62 3.01 -28.22
CA ALA A 75 9.24 2.52 -28.29
C ALA A 75 8.26 3.62 -27.86
N MET A 76 8.07 4.59 -28.76
CA MET A 76 7.20 5.74 -28.66
C MET A 76 5.75 5.27 -28.56
N PHE A 77 5.26 5.16 -27.32
CA PHE A 77 3.93 4.71 -26.90
C PHE A 77 3.64 3.20 -27.05
N PRO A 78 3.37 2.47 -25.95
CA PRO A 78 2.93 1.09 -26.04
C PRO A 78 1.58 1.03 -26.77
N LYS A 79 1.51 0.25 -27.85
CA LYS A 79 0.23 -0.11 -28.45
C LYS A 79 -0.53 -0.98 -27.45
N LEU A 80 -1.53 -0.40 -26.79
CA LEU A 80 -2.47 -1.14 -25.95
C LEU A 80 -3.34 -2.00 -26.86
N SER A 81 -2.96 -3.28 -27.01
CA SER A 81 -3.77 -4.31 -27.64
C SER A 81 -4.50 -5.11 -26.56
N GLY A 82 -5.57 -5.80 -26.94
CA GLY A 82 -6.25 -6.74 -26.03
C GLY A 82 -5.30 -7.80 -25.48
N GLU A 83 -4.34 -8.26 -26.29
CA GLU A 83 -3.33 -9.24 -25.90
C GLU A 83 -2.34 -8.70 -24.86
N SER A 84 -1.95 -7.42 -24.94
CA SER A 84 -1.02 -6.83 -23.97
C SER A 84 -1.67 -6.38 -22.67
N ALA A 85 -3.01 -6.26 -22.64
CA ALA A 85 -3.76 -5.84 -21.45
C ALA A 85 -3.58 -6.80 -20.26
N TYR A 86 -3.52 -8.12 -20.51
CA TYR A 86 -3.33 -9.12 -19.47
C TYR A 86 -1.95 -9.02 -18.80
N SER A 87 -0.89 -8.95 -19.61
CA SER A 87 0.48 -8.76 -19.11
C SER A 87 0.67 -7.42 -18.43
N LEU A 88 0.05 -6.35 -18.94
CA LEU A 88 0.09 -5.02 -18.32
C LEU A 88 -0.57 -5.04 -16.93
N MET A 89 -1.74 -5.67 -16.79
CA MET A 89 -2.40 -5.80 -15.48
C MET A 89 -1.62 -6.68 -14.52
N ALA A 90 -1.04 -7.78 -15.00
CA ALA A 90 -0.18 -8.64 -14.19
C ALA A 90 1.05 -7.87 -13.67
N LEU A 91 1.73 -7.11 -14.53
CA LEU A 91 2.86 -6.28 -14.16
C LEU A 91 2.45 -5.15 -13.20
N LEU A 92 1.33 -4.47 -13.46
CA LEU A 92 0.85 -3.40 -12.60
C LEU A 92 0.56 -3.91 -11.18
N GLY A 93 -0.11 -5.06 -11.08
CA GLY A 93 -0.46 -5.67 -9.80
C GLY A 93 0.72 -6.31 -9.08
N ALA A 94 1.69 -6.85 -9.81
CA ALA A 94 2.90 -7.41 -9.22
C ALA A 94 3.77 -6.32 -8.56
N ASN A 95 3.82 -5.13 -9.15
CA ASN A 95 4.64 -4.02 -8.65
C ASN A 95 3.95 -3.17 -7.59
N ILE A 96 2.62 -3.01 -7.67
CA ILE A 96 1.87 -2.15 -6.75
C ILE A 96 0.96 -3.00 -5.88
N ILE A 97 1.38 -3.15 -4.62
CA ILE A 97 0.68 -3.94 -3.62
C ILE A 97 -0.08 -3.03 -2.67
N VAL A 98 -1.41 -3.12 -2.69
CA VAL A 98 -2.31 -2.25 -1.92
C VAL A 98 -2.01 -2.24 -0.43
N HIS A 99 -1.79 -3.42 0.16
CA HIS A 99 -1.61 -3.54 1.60
C HIS A 99 -0.31 -2.89 2.10
N ASN A 100 0.66 -2.61 1.21
CA ASN A 100 1.88 -1.89 1.54
C ASN A 100 1.61 -0.43 1.90
N PHE A 101 0.59 0.22 1.32
CA PHE A 101 0.24 1.59 1.68
C PHE A 101 -0.15 1.69 3.16
N TYR A 102 -0.99 0.77 3.63
CA TYR A 102 -1.42 0.72 5.03
C TYR A 102 -0.27 0.33 5.95
N THR A 103 0.50 -0.70 5.59
CA THR A 103 1.62 -1.19 6.41
C THR A 103 2.72 -0.14 6.56
N HIS A 104 3.09 0.52 5.46
CA HIS A 104 4.07 1.60 5.49
C HIS A 104 3.59 2.77 6.35
N SER A 105 2.32 3.16 6.23
CA SER A 105 1.74 4.22 7.06
C SER A 105 1.79 3.89 8.56
N ALA A 106 1.55 2.64 8.95
CA ALA A 106 1.64 2.20 10.34
C ALA A 106 3.10 2.16 10.85
N PHE A 107 4.03 1.68 10.02
CA PHE A 107 5.45 1.66 10.36
C PHE A 107 6.01 3.06 10.61
N VAL A 108 5.67 4.02 9.73
CA VAL A 108 6.04 5.43 9.88
C VAL A 108 5.53 6.02 11.20
N GLN A 109 4.33 5.63 11.67
CA GLN A 109 3.79 6.08 12.94
C GLN A 109 4.61 5.58 14.15
N VAL A 110 5.10 4.34 14.10
CA VAL A 110 5.99 3.79 15.14
C VAL A 110 7.31 4.55 15.17
N GLN A 111 7.95 4.76 14.02
CA GLN A 111 9.23 5.47 13.92
C GLN A 111 9.12 6.95 14.30
N ARG A 112 7.96 7.58 14.06
CA ARG A 112 7.68 8.94 14.54
C ARG A 112 7.75 9.06 16.07
N ARG A 113 7.40 8.01 16.82
CA ARG A 113 7.47 8.05 18.29
C ARG A 113 8.91 8.15 18.81
N SER A 114 9.89 7.72 18.00
CA SER A 114 11.32 7.75 18.34
C SER A 114 12.12 8.87 17.67
N SER A 115 11.59 9.53 16.64
CA SER A 115 12.32 10.57 15.89
C SER A 115 11.98 11.99 16.35
N HIS A 116 12.99 12.86 16.37
CA HIS A 116 12.86 14.24 16.86
C HIS A 116 12.29 15.23 15.82
N THR A 117 12.36 14.94 14.51
CA THR A 117 11.86 15.86 13.47
C THR A 117 11.10 15.15 12.34
N LEU A 118 9.88 15.64 12.02
CA LEU A 118 9.03 15.04 10.97
C LEU A 118 9.62 15.23 9.56
N GLY A 119 10.34 16.33 9.33
CA GLY A 119 10.97 16.64 8.04
C GLY A 119 12.07 15.65 7.67
N SER A 120 12.98 15.30 8.60
CA SER A 120 14.03 14.31 8.35
C SER A 120 13.43 12.96 8.01
N LEU A 121 12.45 12.51 8.81
CA LEU A 121 11.77 11.23 8.60
C LEU A 121 11.09 11.16 7.23
N PHE A 122 10.49 12.25 6.76
CA PHE A 122 9.93 12.30 5.40
C PHE A 122 10.98 12.11 4.31
N HIS A 123 12.12 12.81 4.41
CA HIS A 123 13.21 12.69 3.42
C HIS A 123 13.82 11.28 3.41
N ASP A 124 14.00 10.68 4.58
CA ASP A 124 14.55 9.32 4.70
C ASP A 124 13.64 8.29 4.02
N HIS A 125 12.32 8.37 4.26
CA HIS A 125 11.38 7.47 3.60
C HIS A 125 11.21 7.75 2.12
N LEU A 126 11.22 9.02 1.68
CA LEU A 126 11.18 9.36 0.26
C LEU A 126 12.38 8.75 -0.48
N PHE A 127 13.59 8.92 0.07
CA PHE A 127 14.81 8.34 -0.49
C PHE A 127 14.73 6.81 -0.54
N SER A 128 14.29 6.17 0.56
CA SER A 128 14.14 4.72 0.62
C SER A 128 13.14 4.19 -0.42
N ILE A 129 11.99 4.84 -0.58
CA ILE A 129 10.97 4.48 -1.58
C ILE A 129 11.55 4.62 -2.99
N LEU A 130 12.20 5.74 -3.31
CA LEU A 130 12.81 5.96 -4.62
C LEU A 130 13.88 4.92 -4.93
N PHE A 131 14.73 4.58 -3.97
CA PHE A 131 15.77 3.55 -4.12
C PHE A 131 15.16 2.19 -4.42
N ILE A 132 14.15 1.77 -3.65
CA ILE A 132 13.47 0.48 -3.84
C ILE A 132 12.76 0.42 -5.20
N PHE A 133 12.00 1.45 -5.58
CA PHE A 133 11.30 1.47 -6.87
C PHE A 133 12.26 1.53 -8.06
N THR A 134 13.41 2.20 -7.93
CA THR A 134 14.47 2.18 -8.95
C THR A 134 15.02 0.77 -9.12
N GLY A 135 15.24 0.05 -8.01
CA GLY A 135 15.64 -1.35 -8.06
C GLY A 135 14.60 -2.23 -8.75
N ILE A 136 13.33 -2.12 -8.34
CA ILE A 136 12.22 -2.89 -8.95
C ILE A 136 12.15 -2.63 -10.46
N TYR A 137 12.25 -1.36 -10.88
CA TYR A 137 12.28 -0.99 -12.29
C TYR A 137 13.44 -1.66 -13.03
N LEU A 138 14.65 -1.63 -12.46
CA LEU A 138 15.84 -2.21 -13.08
C LEU A 138 15.73 -3.73 -13.24
N VAL A 139 15.21 -4.45 -12.23
CA VAL A 139 14.97 -5.90 -12.35
C VAL A 139 13.94 -6.21 -13.41
N ASN A 140 12.81 -5.49 -13.42
CA ASN A 140 11.80 -5.69 -14.46
C ASN A 140 12.35 -5.40 -15.86
N TYR A 141 13.19 -4.36 -15.99
CA TYR A 141 13.86 -4.01 -17.25
C TYR A 141 14.81 -5.13 -17.71
N ILE A 142 15.65 -5.66 -16.83
CA ILE A 142 16.57 -6.75 -17.17
C ILE A 142 15.80 -8.02 -17.54
N LEU A 143 14.81 -8.41 -16.74
CA LEU A 143 13.99 -9.60 -17.02
C LEU A 143 13.25 -9.48 -18.35
N LEU A 144 12.67 -8.31 -18.64
CA LEU A 144 12.00 -8.06 -19.92
C LEU A 144 12.98 -8.05 -21.09
N SER A 145 14.18 -7.48 -20.91
CA SER A 145 15.21 -7.46 -21.95
C SER A 145 15.72 -8.86 -22.25
N SER A 146 15.96 -9.67 -21.22
CA SER A 146 16.36 -11.07 -21.37
C SER A 146 15.28 -11.90 -22.06
N ALA A 147 14.00 -11.73 -21.68
CA ALA A 147 12.90 -12.42 -22.35
C ALA A 147 12.75 -12.01 -23.83
N ALA A 148 13.03 -10.74 -24.17
CA ALA A 148 12.96 -10.26 -25.54
C ALA A 148 14.07 -10.85 -26.43
N ASP A 149 15.28 -11.02 -25.90
CA ASP A 149 16.43 -11.61 -26.61
C ASP A 149 16.15 -13.09 -26.98
N GLU A 150 15.62 -13.86 -26.02
CA GLU A 150 15.29 -15.28 -26.18
C GLU A 150 14.01 -15.52 -27.02
N SER A 151 13.08 -14.57 -27.04
CA SER A 151 11.82 -14.68 -27.81
C SER A 151 12.00 -14.70 -29.32
N SER A 152 13.20 -14.40 -29.82
CA SER A 152 13.52 -14.58 -31.24
C SER A 152 13.67 -16.06 -31.63
N GLU A 153 13.81 -16.98 -30.67
CA GLU A 153 13.98 -18.42 -30.93
C GLU A 153 12.83 -19.30 -30.38
N THR A 154 12.10 -18.90 -29.34
CA THR A 154 11.00 -19.71 -28.78
C THR A 154 9.76 -18.91 -28.38
N VAL A 155 8.60 -19.32 -28.91
CA VAL A 155 7.29 -18.80 -28.46
C VAL A 155 6.87 -19.59 -27.24
N VAL A 156 7.16 -19.07 -26.04
CA VAL A 156 6.76 -19.68 -24.77
C VAL A 156 5.23 -19.66 -24.67
N MET A 157 4.59 -20.83 -24.82
CA MET A 157 3.13 -20.96 -24.73
C MET A 157 2.67 -21.72 -23.48
N ASN A 158 3.50 -22.58 -22.88
CA ASN A 158 3.12 -23.45 -21.75
C ASN A 158 4.07 -23.38 -20.54
N PHE A 159 3.63 -23.88 -19.37
CA PHE A 159 4.42 -23.99 -18.14
C PHE A 159 5.69 -24.84 -18.32
N GLN A 160 5.61 -25.89 -19.15
CA GLN A 160 6.76 -26.73 -19.48
C GLN A 160 7.83 -25.88 -20.18
N ASP A 161 7.44 -25.06 -21.15
CA ASP A 161 8.35 -24.18 -21.91
C ASP A 161 8.99 -23.11 -21.01
N ALA A 162 8.23 -22.54 -20.07
CA ALA A 162 8.76 -21.56 -19.13
C ALA A 162 9.71 -22.18 -18.10
N THR A 163 9.43 -23.42 -17.68
CA THR A 163 10.30 -24.19 -16.78
C THR A 163 11.58 -24.61 -17.51
N GLU A 164 11.45 -25.07 -18.74
CA GLU A 164 12.58 -25.44 -19.60
C GLU A 164 13.45 -24.23 -19.94
N LEU A 165 12.85 -23.07 -20.24
CA LEU A 165 13.58 -21.81 -20.41
C LEU A 165 14.31 -21.40 -19.13
N MET A 166 13.69 -21.55 -17.95
CA MET A 166 14.39 -21.31 -16.68
C MET A 166 15.57 -22.29 -16.50
N HIS A 167 15.42 -23.57 -16.83
CA HIS A 167 16.53 -24.52 -16.80
C HIS A 167 17.65 -24.16 -17.81
N GLN A 168 17.31 -23.63 -18.98
CA GLN A 168 18.27 -23.17 -19.98
C GLN A 168 19.03 -21.92 -19.51
N ILE A 169 18.34 -20.97 -18.88
CA ILE A 169 18.94 -19.76 -18.28
C ILE A 169 19.89 -20.16 -17.13
N PHE A 170 19.53 -21.16 -16.34
CA PHE A 170 20.40 -21.69 -15.29
C PHE A 170 21.40 -22.72 -15.87
N THR A 171 22.38 -22.24 -16.65
CA THR A 171 23.47 -23.07 -17.20
C THR A 171 24.27 -23.81 -16.10
N ASN A 172 24.22 -23.34 -14.85
CA ASN A 172 24.86 -23.95 -13.70
C ASN A 172 23.82 -24.64 -12.79
N PRO A 173 24.05 -25.91 -12.36
CA PRO A 173 23.14 -26.62 -11.44
C PRO A 173 22.95 -25.93 -10.07
N ALA A 174 23.83 -24.99 -9.70
CA ALA A 174 23.64 -24.15 -8.52
C ALA A 174 22.54 -23.09 -8.66
N GLY A 175 22.13 -22.75 -9.90
CA GLY A 175 21.18 -21.68 -10.21
C GLY A 175 19.80 -21.87 -9.56
N PRO A 176 19.12 -23.02 -9.77
CA PRO A 176 17.81 -23.29 -9.17
C PRO A 176 17.86 -23.30 -7.64
N ILE A 177 18.96 -23.78 -7.05
CA ILE A 177 19.16 -23.80 -5.59
C ILE A 177 19.22 -22.37 -5.05
N VAL A 178 20.00 -21.49 -5.69
CA VAL A 178 20.08 -20.07 -5.31
C VAL A 178 18.73 -19.40 -5.45
N LEU A 179 17.98 -19.68 -6.53
CA LEU A 179 16.62 -19.18 -6.72
C LEU A 179 15.70 -19.61 -5.58
N LEU A 180 15.72 -20.89 -5.20
CA LEU A 180 14.90 -21.41 -4.09
C LEU A 180 15.24 -20.72 -2.76
N VAL A 181 16.52 -20.49 -2.48
CA VAL A 181 16.97 -19.76 -1.27
C VAL A 181 16.45 -18.31 -1.28
N ILE A 182 16.56 -17.61 -2.41
CA ILE A 182 16.04 -16.25 -2.56
C ILE A 182 14.52 -16.23 -2.38
N LEU A 183 13.79 -17.18 -2.98
CA LEU A 183 12.35 -17.31 -2.83
C LEU A 183 11.97 -17.58 -1.37
N LEU A 184 12.73 -18.39 -0.64
CA LEU A 184 12.49 -18.69 0.78
C LEU A 184 12.62 -17.43 1.63
N PHE A 185 13.69 -16.66 1.45
CA PHE A 185 13.90 -15.42 2.19
C PHE A 185 12.90 -14.33 1.82
N SER A 186 12.59 -14.18 0.53
CA SER A 186 11.53 -13.26 0.07
C SER A 186 10.17 -13.64 0.67
N SER A 187 9.84 -14.93 0.68
CA SER A 187 8.62 -15.46 1.29
C SER A 187 8.54 -15.14 2.78
N HIS A 188 9.65 -15.28 3.50
CA HIS A 188 9.72 -14.92 4.92
C HIS A 188 9.40 -13.44 5.15
N ILE A 189 10.03 -12.53 4.37
CA ILE A 189 9.81 -11.09 4.48
C ILE A 189 8.35 -10.74 4.15
N ILE A 190 7.81 -11.25 3.05
CA ILE A 190 6.41 -11.02 2.64
C ILE A 190 5.46 -11.50 3.73
N SER A 191 5.72 -12.68 4.30
CA SER A 191 4.90 -13.21 5.39
C SER A 191 4.86 -12.26 6.59
N LEU A 192 6.00 -11.74 7.03
CA LEU A 192 6.06 -10.80 8.16
C LEU A 192 5.25 -9.53 7.85
N THR A 193 5.41 -8.98 6.65
CA THR A 193 4.65 -7.82 6.19
C THR A 193 3.14 -8.10 6.19
N CYS A 194 2.70 -9.28 5.73
CA CYS A 194 1.29 -9.66 5.76
C CYS A 194 0.72 -9.75 7.18
N ILE A 195 1.49 -10.20 8.16
CA ILE A 195 1.04 -10.27 9.57
C ILE A 195 0.80 -8.86 10.11
N VAL A 196 1.80 -7.97 9.94
CA VAL A 196 1.69 -6.57 10.40
C VAL A 196 0.54 -5.86 9.67
N SER A 197 0.42 -6.08 8.36
CA SER A 197 -0.67 -5.53 7.58
C SER A 197 -2.04 -6.01 8.05
N GLY A 198 -2.17 -7.31 8.32
CA GLY A 198 -3.41 -7.92 8.79
C GLY A 198 -3.86 -7.37 10.13
N GLU A 199 -2.93 -7.17 11.06
CA GLU A 199 -3.19 -6.55 12.36
C GLU A 199 -3.68 -5.10 12.19
N VAL A 200 -2.94 -4.29 11.43
CA VAL A 200 -3.28 -2.88 11.17
C VAL A 200 -4.65 -2.75 10.49
N ILE A 201 -4.94 -3.58 9.49
CA ILE A 201 -6.21 -3.52 8.77
C ILE A 201 -7.35 -4.01 9.66
N SER A 202 -7.18 -5.11 10.40
CA SER A 202 -8.24 -5.65 11.26
C SER A 202 -8.61 -4.71 12.40
N GLU A 203 -7.61 -4.13 13.06
CA GLU A 203 -7.86 -3.21 14.17
C GLU A 203 -8.49 -1.90 13.67
N ASN A 204 -8.00 -1.33 12.57
CA ASN A 204 -8.47 -0.01 12.11
C ASN A 204 -9.74 -0.05 11.24
N PHE A 205 -9.96 -1.09 10.43
CA PHE A 205 -11.15 -1.20 9.59
C PHE A 205 -12.29 -1.95 10.26
N PHE A 206 -12.00 -3.09 10.91
CA PHE A 206 -13.03 -3.94 11.49
C PHE A 206 -13.24 -3.71 12.99
N GLY A 207 -12.29 -3.05 13.67
CA GLY A 207 -12.32 -2.90 15.12
C GLY A 207 -12.15 -4.22 15.87
N VAL A 208 -11.71 -5.27 15.19
CA VAL A 208 -11.56 -6.62 15.76
C VAL A 208 -10.09 -6.88 16.07
N LYS A 209 -9.80 -7.21 17.33
CA LYS A 209 -8.48 -7.66 17.78
C LYS A 209 -8.39 -9.18 17.63
N LEU A 210 -7.94 -9.62 16.46
CA LEU A 210 -7.63 -11.03 16.24
C LEU A 210 -6.25 -11.36 16.83
N PRO A 211 -6.03 -12.59 17.33
CA PRO A 211 -4.71 -12.99 17.77
C PRO A 211 -3.74 -13.04 16.58
N LEU A 212 -2.45 -12.79 16.84
CA LEU A 212 -1.39 -12.79 15.82
C LEU A 212 -1.39 -14.08 14.97
N SER A 213 -1.65 -15.22 15.61
CA SER A 213 -1.75 -16.52 14.94
C SER A 213 -2.90 -16.58 13.92
N ALA A 214 -4.00 -15.88 14.14
CA ALA A 214 -5.12 -15.84 13.20
C ALA A 214 -4.78 -14.98 11.97
N HIS A 215 -4.12 -13.84 12.15
CA HIS A 215 -3.61 -13.02 11.04
C HIS A 215 -2.61 -13.77 10.17
N HIS A 216 -1.86 -14.69 10.77
CA HIS A 216 -0.88 -15.51 10.07
C HIS A 216 -1.50 -16.73 9.39
N LEU A 217 -2.21 -17.58 10.12
CA LEU A 217 -2.65 -18.90 9.65
C LEU A 217 -3.86 -18.82 8.71
N LEU A 218 -4.80 -17.91 8.95
CA LEU A 218 -6.07 -17.91 8.20
C LEU A 218 -5.87 -17.60 6.71
N PRO A 219 -5.17 -16.51 6.31
CA PRO A 219 -4.97 -16.20 4.88
C PRO A 219 -4.12 -17.25 4.17
N LYS A 220 -3.16 -17.86 4.89
CA LYS A 220 -2.26 -18.88 4.33
C LYS A 220 -2.93 -20.24 4.20
N GLY A 221 -3.78 -20.62 5.14
CA GLY A 221 -4.61 -21.81 5.04
C GLY A 221 -5.53 -21.73 3.83
N LEU A 222 -6.21 -20.58 3.65
CA LEU A 222 -7.03 -20.32 2.47
C LEU A 222 -6.21 -20.37 1.18
N ALA A 223 -5.03 -19.74 1.16
CA ALA A 223 -4.14 -19.78 0.01
C ALA A 223 -3.63 -21.20 -0.30
N MET A 224 -3.30 -22.00 0.72
CA MET A 224 -2.89 -23.39 0.55
C MET A 224 -4.00 -24.25 -0.05
N VAL A 225 -5.23 -24.14 0.49
CA VAL A 225 -6.39 -24.86 -0.04
C VAL A 225 -6.64 -24.47 -1.50
N LEU A 226 -6.55 -23.18 -1.82
CA LEU A 226 -6.69 -22.69 -3.19
C LEU A 226 -5.61 -23.28 -4.10
N ASN A 227 -4.34 -23.25 -3.71
CA ASN A 227 -3.26 -23.84 -4.51
C ASN A 227 -3.46 -25.35 -4.75
N ILE A 228 -3.88 -26.11 -3.73
CA ILE A 228 -4.15 -27.56 -3.87
C ILE A 228 -5.32 -27.81 -4.81
N TYR A 229 -6.39 -27.01 -4.74
CA TYR A 229 -7.53 -27.13 -5.63
C TYR A 229 -7.11 -26.91 -7.10
N PHE A 230 -6.39 -25.83 -7.38
CA PHE A 230 -5.91 -25.51 -8.73
C PHE A 230 -4.93 -26.57 -9.25
N ALA A 231 -4.02 -27.04 -8.41
CA ALA A 231 -3.09 -28.12 -8.72
C ALA A 231 -3.80 -29.44 -9.06
N LYS A 232 -4.93 -29.76 -8.41
CA LYS A 232 -5.69 -30.99 -8.70
C LYS A 232 -6.53 -30.90 -9.97
N VAL A 233 -7.10 -29.73 -10.25
CA VAL A 233 -8.00 -29.55 -11.40
C VAL A 233 -7.22 -29.40 -12.71
N ALA A 234 -6.11 -28.67 -12.69
CA ALA A 234 -5.38 -28.30 -13.90
C ALA A 234 -3.87 -28.62 -13.85
N GLY A 235 -3.42 -29.32 -12.82
CA GLY A 235 -2.01 -29.68 -12.71
C GLY A 235 -1.08 -28.46 -12.57
N PRO A 236 0.15 -28.53 -13.11
CA PRO A 236 1.14 -27.47 -13.03
C PRO A 236 0.70 -26.15 -13.67
N GLU A 237 -0.03 -26.21 -14.79
CA GLU A 237 -0.55 -25.03 -15.49
C GLU A 237 -1.48 -24.20 -14.60
N GLY A 238 -2.27 -24.86 -13.75
CA GLY A 238 -3.16 -24.17 -12.81
C GLY A 238 -2.42 -23.31 -11.79
N ILE A 239 -1.22 -23.72 -11.36
CA ILE A 239 -0.39 -22.92 -10.44
C ILE A 239 0.18 -21.70 -11.15
N TYR A 240 0.64 -21.87 -12.39
CA TYR A 240 1.16 -20.76 -13.19
C TYR A 240 0.07 -19.72 -13.49
N GLN A 241 -1.11 -20.18 -13.90
CA GLN A 241 -2.25 -19.30 -14.10
C GLN A 241 -2.62 -18.57 -12.80
N LEU A 242 -2.59 -19.24 -11.64
CA LEU A 242 -2.81 -18.58 -10.36
C LEU A 242 -1.73 -17.54 -10.04
N LEU A 243 -0.47 -17.79 -10.43
CA LEU A 243 0.66 -16.89 -10.21
C LEU A 243 0.52 -15.58 -11.00
N ILE A 244 -0.08 -15.61 -12.18
CA ILE A 244 -0.37 -14.42 -13.00
C ILE A 244 -1.70 -13.78 -12.61
N MET A 245 -2.74 -14.57 -12.37
CA MET A 245 -4.08 -14.08 -12.04
C MET A 245 -4.12 -13.35 -10.69
N CYS A 246 -3.35 -13.78 -9.68
CA CYS A 246 -3.30 -13.11 -8.39
C CYS A 246 -2.89 -11.62 -8.51
N PRO A 247 -1.76 -11.28 -9.16
CA PRO A 247 -1.42 -9.91 -9.52
C PRO A 247 -2.50 -9.18 -10.32
N VAL A 248 -3.11 -9.81 -11.32
CA VAL A 248 -4.18 -9.18 -12.12
C VAL A 248 -5.35 -8.75 -11.25
N ILE A 249 -5.83 -9.62 -10.36
CA ILE A 249 -6.91 -9.30 -9.39
C ILE A 249 -6.46 -8.17 -8.45
N GLN A 250 -5.20 -8.14 -8.04
CA GLN A 250 -4.68 -7.05 -7.23
C GLN A 250 -4.66 -5.71 -7.97
N ALA A 251 -4.28 -5.71 -9.25
CA ALA A 251 -4.35 -4.54 -10.12
C ALA A 251 -5.79 -4.08 -10.35
N MET A 252 -6.75 -5.01 -10.38
CA MET A 252 -8.18 -4.68 -10.47
C MET A 252 -8.65 -3.85 -9.28
N LEU A 253 -8.20 -4.20 -8.07
CA LEU A 253 -8.60 -3.56 -6.80
C LEU A 253 -7.78 -2.31 -6.45
N LEU A 254 -6.75 -2.03 -7.26
CA LEU A 254 -5.84 -0.92 -7.04
C LEU A 254 -6.53 0.47 -7.09
N PRO A 255 -7.37 0.80 -8.09
CA PRO A 255 -8.01 2.11 -8.17
C PRO A 255 -8.85 2.44 -6.93
N SER A 256 -9.66 1.48 -6.44
CA SER A 256 -10.49 1.69 -5.25
C SER A 256 -9.67 1.98 -4.00
N SER A 257 -8.47 1.43 -3.91
CA SER A 257 -7.59 1.58 -2.75
C SER A 257 -6.83 2.91 -2.75
N ILE A 258 -6.56 3.46 -3.94
CA ILE A 258 -5.85 4.74 -4.11
C ILE A 258 -6.74 5.94 -3.76
N ILE A 259 -8.06 5.87 -4.03
CA ILE A 259 -8.99 7.00 -3.83
C ILE A 259 -8.95 7.57 -2.41
N PRO A 260 -9.08 6.77 -1.32
CA PRO A 260 -8.99 7.29 0.03
C PRO A 260 -7.65 7.96 0.33
N ILE A 261 -6.55 7.38 -0.16
CA ILE A 261 -5.19 7.89 0.07
C ILE A 261 -5.02 9.27 -0.57
N LEU A 262 -5.45 9.43 -1.82
CA LEU A 262 -5.40 10.72 -2.52
C LEU A 262 -6.22 11.77 -1.78
N ARG A 263 -7.45 11.44 -1.40
CA ARG A 263 -8.35 12.39 -0.74
C ARG A 263 -7.85 12.81 0.63
N VAL A 264 -7.30 11.87 1.42
CA VAL A 264 -6.71 12.18 2.72
C VAL A 264 -5.47 13.07 2.54
N SER A 265 -4.60 12.75 1.58
CA SER A 265 -3.35 13.48 1.34
C SER A 265 -3.57 14.89 0.78
N SER A 266 -4.62 15.08 -0.03
CA SER A 266 -5.04 16.38 -0.58
C SER A 266 -5.84 17.24 0.41
N SER A 267 -6.42 16.64 1.46
CA SER A 267 -7.29 17.37 2.38
C SER A 267 -6.49 18.29 3.31
N ARG A 268 -6.74 19.61 3.21
CA ARG A 268 -6.16 20.59 4.13
C ARG A 268 -6.60 20.36 5.59
N LEU A 269 -7.79 19.80 5.79
CA LEU A 269 -8.32 19.53 7.13
C LEU A 269 -7.51 18.44 7.84
N LEU A 270 -7.20 17.35 7.14
CA LEU A 270 -6.49 16.21 7.72
C LEU A 270 -4.97 16.43 7.75
N MET A 271 -4.41 16.95 6.67
CA MET A 271 -2.95 17.06 6.50
C MET A 271 -2.37 18.39 7.01
N GLY A 272 -3.23 19.41 7.21
CA GLY A 272 -2.84 20.71 7.73
C GLY A 272 -1.72 21.37 6.92
N ARG A 273 -0.57 21.60 7.58
CA ARG A 273 0.64 22.19 6.97
C ARG A 273 1.41 21.22 6.06
N TYR A 274 1.13 19.92 6.14
CA TYR A 274 1.79 18.86 5.36
C TYR A 274 0.94 18.39 4.17
N ARG A 275 -0.05 19.20 3.75
CA ARG A 275 -0.80 18.95 2.52
C ARG A 275 0.16 18.79 1.34
N ILE A 276 -0.11 17.81 0.48
CA ILE A 276 0.67 17.59 -0.73
C ILE A 276 0.67 18.85 -1.62
N ALA A 277 1.81 19.12 -2.26
CA ALA A 277 1.91 20.23 -3.21
C ALA A 277 1.02 19.97 -4.42
N LEU A 278 0.43 21.03 -4.99
CA LEU A 278 -0.49 20.93 -6.15
C LEU A 278 0.13 20.21 -7.34
N CYS A 279 1.44 20.37 -7.57
CA CYS A 279 2.17 19.63 -8.59
C CYS A 279 2.13 18.10 -8.36
N ILE A 280 2.39 17.67 -7.13
CA ILE A 280 2.35 16.25 -6.74
C ILE A 280 0.90 15.73 -6.78
N GLU A 281 -0.07 16.56 -6.37
CA GLU A 281 -1.50 16.25 -6.47
C GLU A 281 -1.92 15.97 -7.92
N ILE A 282 -1.48 16.79 -8.88
CA ILE A 282 -1.75 16.59 -10.31
C ILE A 282 -1.11 15.29 -10.81
N PHE A 283 0.16 15.02 -10.48
CA PHE A 283 0.82 13.77 -10.89
C PHE A 283 0.14 12.53 -10.30
N ALA A 284 -0.25 12.59 -9.03
CA ALA A 284 -0.94 11.49 -8.36
C ALA A 284 -2.35 11.25 -8.95
N PHE A 285 -3.06 12.33 -9.31
CA PHE A 285 -4.34 12.25 -10.00
C PHE A 285 -4.18 11.67 -11.42
N LEU A 286 -3.15 12.08 -12.16
CA LEU A 286 -2.86 11.53 -13.49
C LEU A 286 -2.52 10.04 -13.43
N ALA A 287 -1.71 9.62 -12.47
CA ALA A 287 -1.40 8.22 -12.22
C ALA A 287 -2.66 7.41 -11.87
N PHE A 288 -3.57 7.98 -11.07
CA PHE A 288 -4.86 7.37 -10.77
C PHE A 288 -5.73 7.20 -12.03
N LEU A 289 -5.83 8.23 -12.88
CA LEU A 289 -6.55 8.14 -14.15
C LEU A 289 -5.96 7.07 -15.06
N LEU A 290 -4.64 6.94 -15.11
CA LEU A 290 -3.97 5.90 -15.89
C LEU A 290 -4.34 4.48 -15.39
N VAL A 291 -4.33 4.27 -14.07
CA VAL A 291 -4.70 2.98 -13.46
C VAL A 291 -6.18 2.65 -13.72
N VAL A 292 -7.08 3.64 -13.61
CA VAL A 292 -8.51 3.47 -13.94
C VAL A 292 -8.69 3.16 -15.43
N PHE A 293 -7.98 3.87 -16.31
CA PHE A 293 -8.04 3.65 -17.75
C PHE A 293 -7.60 2.23 -18.13
N THR A 294 -6.48 1.74 -17.60
CA THR A 294 -6.02 0.36 -17.81
C THR A 294 -7.04 -0.66 -17.31
N ASN A 295 -7.68 -0.41 -16.17
CA ASN A 295 -8.74 -1.25 -15.62
C ASN A 295 -9.98 -1.33 -16.52
N ILE A 296 -10.37 -0.20 -17.13
CA ILE A 296 -11.49 -0.12 -18.07
C ILE A 296 -11.16 -0.90 -19.34
N ILE A 297 -9.97 -0.70 -19.93
CA ILE A 297 -9.53 -1.47 -21.11
C ILE A 297 -9.56 -2.96 -20.80
N PHE A 298 -8.99 -3.37 -19.66
CA PHE A 298 -8.95 -4.76 -19.26
C PHE A 298 -10.37 -5.35 -19.10
N THR A 299 -11.28 -4.61 -18.48
CA THR A 299 -12.68 -5.04 -18.34
C THR A 299 -13.39 -5.14 -19.68
N ALA A 300 -13.19 -4.18 -20.58
CA ALA A 300 -13.75 -4.20 -21.92
C ALA A 300 -13.23 -5.41 -22.72
N GLU A 301 -11.94 -5.71 -22.61
CA GLU A 301 -11.32 -6.88 -23.24
C GLU A 301 -11.88 -8.19 -22.67
N ILE A 302 -12.05 -8.30 -21.35
CA ILE A 302 -12.71 -9.48 -20.77
C ILE A 302 -14.13 -9.65 -21.32
N MET A 303 -14.91 -8.57 -21.42
CA MET A 303 -16.33 -8.65 -21.78
C MET A 303 -16.57 -8.85 -23.29
N PHE A 304 -15.76 -8.22 -24.13
CA PHE A 304 -16.01 -8.14 -25.58
C PHE A 304 -14.81 -8.57 -26.44
N GLY A 305 -13.66 -8.79 -25.83
CA GLY A 305 -12.42 -9.10 -26.52
C GLY A 305 -12.36 -10.54 -27.02
N THR A 306 -11.72 -10.71 -28.17
CA THR A 306 -11.48 -12.00 -28.83
C THR A 306 -10.03 -12.46 -28.70
N SER A 307 -9.26 -11.88 -27.78
CA SER A 307 -7.86 -12.24 -27.57
C SER A 307 -7.70 -13.70 -27.11
N THR A 308 -6.52 -14.25 -27.35
CA THR A 308 -6.19 -15.64 -27.04
C THR A 308 -6.42 -15.98 -25.57
N TRP A 309 -6.03 -15.07 -24.66
CA TRP A 309 -6.21 -15.26 -23.23
C TRP A 309 -7.67 -15.16 -22.79
N THR A 310 -8.50 -14.30 -23.40
CA THR A 310 -9.92 -14.21 -23.05
C THR A 310 -10.68 -15.44 -23.51
N ASN A 311 -10.37 -15.98 -24.70
CA ASN A 311 -10.97 -17.21 -25.21
C ASN A 311 -10.59 -18.42 -24.34
N ASN A 312 -9.34 -18.51 -23.89
CA ASN A 312 -8.91 -19.54 -22.93
C ASN A 312 -9.64 -19.42 -21.59
N LEU A 313 -9.87 -18.21 -21.10
CA LEU A 313 -10.65 -17.97 -19.88
C LEU A 313 -12.13 -18.34 -20.05
N LYS A 314 -12.71 -18.10 -21.23
CA LYS A 314 -14.12 -18.37 -21.54
C LYS A 314 -14.45 -19.87 -21.64
N GLY A 315 -13.43 -20.73 -21.80
CA GLY A 315 -13.59 -22.18 -21.81
C GLY A 315 -13.95 -22.76 -23.19
N ASP A 316 -13.78 -22.00 -24.27
CA ASP A 316 -14.05 -22.46 -25.65
C ASP A 316 -13.03 -23.53 -26.13
N THR A 317 -11.93 -23.74 -25.39
CA THR A 317 -10.85 -24.68 -25.70
C THR A 317 -10.85 -25.93 -24.80
N GLY A 318 -12.00 -26.54 -24.49
CA GLY A 318 -12.08 -27.93 -23.94
C GLY A 318 -11.34 -28.24 -22.62
N SER A 319 -10.66 -27.25 -22.03
CA SER A 319 -9.87 -27.36 -20.81
C SER A 319 -10.73 -26.90 -19.64
N PRO A 320 -10.64 -27.54 -18.46
CA PRO A 320 -11.43 -27.13 -17.31
C PRO A 320 -11.03 -25.70 -16.90
N ALA A 321 -11.85 -24.71 -17.26
CA ALA A 321 -11.64 -23.31 -16.86
C ALA A 321 -11.61 -23.23 -15.33
N ILE A 322 -10.44 -22.93 -14.76
CA ILE A 322 -10.13 -23.14 -13.34
C ILE A 322 -10.69 -22.03 -12.45
N LEU A 323 -10.76 -20.80 -12.99
CA LEU A 323 -11.65 -19.75 -12.50
C LEU A 323 -12.81 -19.65 -13.48
N PRO A 324 -14.06 -19.74 -13.04
CA PRO A 324 -15.17 -19.49 -13.94
C PRO A 324 -15.02 -18.06 -14.43
N TYR A 325 -14.95 -17.87 -15.74
CA TYR A 325 -14.88 -16.57 -16.41
C TYR A 325 -15.86 -15.55 -15.78
N SER A 326 -17.04 -16.02 -15.38
CA SER A 326 -18.04 -15.24 -14.66
C SER A 326 -17.55 -14.60 -13.36
N VAL A 327 -16.72 -15.28 -12.56
CA VAL A 327 -16.16 -14.73 -11.32
C VAL A 327 -15.17 -13.60 -11.61
N VAL A 328 -14.31 -13.77 -12.63
CA VAL A 328 -13.35 -12.72 -12.99
C VAL A 328 -14.08 -11.48 -13.53
N VAL A 329 -15.09 -11.67 -14.36
CA VAL A 329 -15.98 -10.59 -14.85
C VAL A 329 -16.65 -9.88 -13.67
N LEU A 330 -17.24 -10.64 -12.74
CA LEU A 330 -17.91 -10.07 -11.57
C LEU A 330 -16.97 -9.26 -10.69
N ILE A 331 -15.74 -9.75 -10.44
CA ILE A 331 -14.73 -9.02 -9.67
C ILE A 331 -14.36 -7.71 -10.40
N SER A 332 -14.16 -7.75 -11.71
CA SER A 332 -13.81 -6.57 -12.51
C SER A 332 -14.92 -5.52 -12.47
N CYS A 333 -16.17 -5.92 -12.73
CA CYS A 333 -17.33 -5.03 -12.69
C CYS A 333 -17.56 -4.47 -11.27
N ALA A 334 -17.46 -5.32 -10.24
CA ALA A 334 -17.60 -4.90 -8.85
C ALA A 334 -16.49 -3.91 -8.45
N SER A 335 -15.26 -4.12 -8.90
CA SER A 335 -14.14 -3.21 -8.61
C SER A 335 -14.33 -1.83 -9.25
N ILE A 336 -14.77 -1.77 -10.51
CA ILE A 336 -15.09 -0.51 -11.18
C ILE A 336 -16.26 0.18 -10.48
N GLY A 337 -17.33 -0.55 -10.18
CA GLY A 337 -18.49 -0.02 -9.46
C GLY A 337 -18.10 0.54 -8.09
N PHE A 338 -17.26 -0.18 -7.35
CA PHE A 338 -16.76 0.25 -6.04
C PHE A 338 -15.83 1.48 -6.16
N THR A 339 -14.99 1.53 -7.19
CA THR A 339 -14.14 2.70 -7.49
C THR A 339 -14.99 3.93 -7.77
N LEU A 340 -16.04 3.80 -8.59
CA LEU A 340 -16.99 4.90 -8.87
C LEU A 340 -17.74 5.33 -7.61
N LEU A 341 -18.21 4.38 -6.80
CA LEU A 341 -18.86 4.66 -5.53
C LEU A 341 -17.96 5.45 -4.59
N LEU A 342 -16.69 5.04 -4.45
CA LEU A 342 -15.70 5.75 -3.64
C LEU A 342 -15.36 7.12 -4.24
N ALA A 343 -15.33 7.27 -5.56
CA ALA A 343 -15.07 8.54 -6.22
C ALA A 343 -16.20 9.56 -6.03
N VAL A 344 -17.46 9.10 -5.96
CA VAL A 344 -18.64 9.95 -5.78
C VAL A 344 -18.94 10.26 -4.32
N THR A 345 -18.75 9.28 -3.41
CA THR A 345 -19.05 9.49 -1.99
C THR A 345 -18.08 10.48 -1.37
N PRO A 346 -18.51 11.63 -0.81
CA PRO A 346 -17.60 12.58 -0.17
C PRO A 346 -17.05 12.04 1.16
N LEU A 347 -15.87 12.49 1.57
CA LEU A 347 -15.30 12.16 2.88
C LEU A 347 -16.23 12.66 4.00
N LYS A 348 -16.90 11.74 4.69
CA LYS A 348 -17.79 12.04 5.83
C LYS A 348 -17.07 12.80 6.97
N SER A 349 -15.76 12.58 7.13
CA SER A 349 -14.90 13.30 8.09
C SER A 349 -14.76 14.80 7.77
N ALA A 350 -14.69 15.19 6.49
CA ALA A 350 -14.61 16.60 6.10
C ALA A 350 -15.95 17.33 6.31
N SER A 351 -17.07 16.63 6.14
CA SER A 351 -18.42 17.17 6.37
C SER A 351 -18.69 17.44 7.85
N ASN A 352 -18.39 16.47 8.73
CA ASN A 352 -18.70 16.60 10.14
C ASN A 352 -17.92 17.73 10.81
N GLU A 353 -16.64 17.93 10.48
CA GLU A 353 -15.82 18.97 11.10
C GLU A 353 -16.05 20.35 10.48
N ALA A 354 -16.40 20.44 9.18
CA ALA A 354 -16.91 21.68 8.59
C ALA A 354 -18.22 22.11 9.24
N GLN A 355 -19.08 21.15 9.62
CA GLN A 355 -20.31 21.39 10.36
C GLN A 355 -20.03 21.78 11.82
N THR A 356 -19.01 21.21 12.47
CA THR A 356 -18.52 21.66 13.80
C THR A 356 -17.92 23.06 13.75
N HIS A 357 -17.16 23.40 12.70
CA HIS A 357 -16.58 24.74 12.49
C HIS A 357 -17.64 25.80 12.12
N LEU A 358 -18.67 25.45 11.34
CA LEU A 358 -19.82 26.31 11.09
C LEU A 358 -20.64 26.51 12.37
N SER A 359 -20.83 25.46 13.17
CA SER A 359 -21.51 25.54 14.47
C SER A 359 -20.72 26.39 15.47
N SER A 360 -19.39 26.28 15.50
CA SER A 360 -18.55 27.08 16.39
C SER A 360 -18.48 28.55 15.95
N MET A 361 -18.42 28.83 14.65
CA MET A 361 -18.53 30.19 14.09
C MET A 361 -19.91 30.81 14.36
N HIS A 362 -21.00 30.03 14.25
CA HIS A 362 -22.35 30.52 14.56
C HIS A 362 -22.53 30.78 16.06
N SER A 363 -21.95 29.92 16.92
CA SER A 363 -21.90 30.13 18.37
C SER A 363 -21.03 31.34 18.76
N GLN A 364 -19.89 31.56 18.10
CA GLN A 364 -19.05 32.75 18.32
C GLN A 364 -19.73 34.03 17.84
N ARG A 365 -20.45 33.99 16.71
CA ARG A 365 -21.21 35.14 16.21
C ARG A 365 -22.44 35.45 17.05
N GLY A 366 -23.08 34.41 17.62
CA GLY A 366 -24.13 34.54 18.63
C GLY A 366 -23.61 35.16 19.93
N ALA A 367 -22.47 34.68 20.43
CA ALA A 367 -21.82 35.19 21.65
C ALA A 367 -21.31 36.62 21.51
N LEU A 368 -20.78 36.99 20.34
CA LEU A 368 -20.36 38.37 20.01
C LEU A 368 -21.57 39.30 19.82
N GLY A 369 -22.68 38.78 19.30
CA GLY A 369 -23.96 39.50 19.21
C GLY A 369 -24.60 39.75 20.56
N THR A 370 -24.51 38.81 21.51
CA THR A 370 -25.01 39.00 22.89
C THR A 370 -24.12 39.92 23.71
N THR A 371 -22.79 39.82 23.61
CA THR A 371 -21.89 40.78 24.31
C THR A 371 -22.01 42.20 23.77
N GLN A 372 -22.24 42.37 22.47
CA GLN A 372 -22.45 43.71 21.90
C GLN A 372 -23.82 44.30 22.31
N ARG A 373 -24.85 43.47 22.47
CA ARG A 373 -26.20 43.87 22.92
C ARG A 373 -26.25 44.15 24.43
N GLU A 374 -25.50 43.38 25.24
CA GLU A 374 -25.31 43.62 26.67
C GLU A 374 -24.43 44.85 26.93
N ALA A 375 -23.39 45.10 26.13
CA ALA A 375 -22.58 46.31 26.24
C ALA A 375 -23.33 47.58 25.80
N THR A 376 -24.31 47.47 24.88
CA THR A 376 -25.20 48.60 24.55
C THR A 376 -26.34 48.79 25.55
N SER A 377 -26.80 47.73 26.24
CA SER A 377 -27.75 47.89 27.35
C SER A 377 -27.08 48.42 28.61
N LEU A 378 -25.88 47.96 28.97
CA LEU A 378 -25.13 48.47 30.13
C LEU A 378 -24.75 49.95 29.96
N LYS A 379 -24.32 50.36 28.75
CA LYS A 379 -24.07 51.79 28.45
C LYS A 379 -25.33 52.65 28.47
N LYS A 380 -26.52 52.05 28.32
CA LYS A 380 -27.80 52.77 28.42
C LYS A 380 -28.24 52.93 29.88
N PHE A 381 -27.95 51.96 30.74
CA PHE A 381 -28.16 52.03 32.18
C PHE A 381 -27.16 52.95 32.89
N GLU A 382 -25.88 52.95 32.52
CA GLU A 382 -24.88 53.86 33.09
C GLU A 382 -25.12 55.33 32.71
N HIS A 383 -25.76 55.60 31.56
CA HIS A 383 -26.13 56.97 31.18
C HIS A 383 -27.39 57.49 31.88
N GLU A 384 -28.26 56.61 32.39
CA GLU A 384 -29.44 56.99 33.19
C GLU A 384 -29.11 57.15 34.69
N GLU A 385 -28.15 56.39 35.24
CA GLU A 385 -27.76 56.53 36.65
C GLU A 385 -26.84 57.74 36.94
N VAL A 386 -26.01 58.16 35.98
CA VAL A 386 -25.11 59.32 36.17
C VAL A 386 -25.87 60.67 36.13
N GLN A 387 -27.09 60.70 35.59
CA GLN A 387 -27.88 61.93 35.52
C GLN A 387 -28.78 62.16 36.76
N SER A 388 -28.91 61.16 37.65
CA SER A 388 -29.75 61.26 38.85
C SER A 388 -28.98 61.56 40.16
N CYS A 389 -27.65 61.60 40.15
CA CYS A 389 -26.84 61.67 41.38
C CYS A 389 -26.00 62.95 41.55
N SER A 390 -26.23 64.02 40.79
CA SER A 390 -25.44 65.27 40.86
C SER A 390 -26.14 66.47 41.53
N VAL A 391 -27.10 66.24 42.44
CA VAL A 391 -27.62 67.30 43.31
C VAL A 391 -27.49 66.86 44.77
N GLY A 392 -26.31 67.10 45.36
CA GLY A 392 -26.13 66.93 46.81
C GLY A 392 -24.68 66.89 47.28
N ALA A 393 -24.25 67.96 47.98
CA ALA A 393 -23.09 68.07 48.90
C ALA A 393 -21.68 67.97 48.26
N VAL A 394 -20.81 68.98 48.21
CA VAL A 394 -20.35 70.00 49.18
C VAL A 394 -19.55 69.44 50.37
N LEU A 395 -18.28 69.88 50.45
CA LEU A 395 -17.33 70.04 51.58
C LEU A 395 -16.27 68.95 51.91
N MET A 396 -15.01 69.45 51.98
CA MET A 396 -13.79 68.98 52.70
C MET A 396 -13.09 67.70 52.17
N GLY A 397 -11.76 67.55 52.03
CA GLY A 397 -10.57 68.38 52.32
C GLY A 397 -9.28 67.50 52.26
N SER A 398 -8.21 68.06 51.67
CA SER A 398 -6.74 67.87 51.88
C SER A 398 -6.04 66.52 52.23
N SER A 399 -4.93 66.26 51.51
CA SER A 399 -3.54 65.98 52.01
C SER A 399 -2.82 64.65 51.63
N GLU A 400 -1.74 64.83 50.84
CA GLU A 400 -0.37 64.25 50.86
C GLU A 400 -0.02 62.75 51.10
N GLY A 401 1.04 62.28 50.40
CA GLY A 401 2.13 61.54 51.08
C GLY A 401 2.84 60.34 50.42
N HIS A 402 3.82 60.59 49.53
CA HIS A 402 5.20 60.03 49.46
C HIS A 402 5.60 58.51 49.53
N LYS A 403 6.33 58.10 48.47
CA LYS A 403 7.56 57.24 48.33
C LYS A 403 7.94 56.13 49.36
N LYS A 404 8.40 54.96 48.85
CA LYS A 404 9.83 54.57 48.66
C LYS A 404 10.02 53.11 48.23
N SER A 405 11.07 52.86 47.44
CA SER A 405 11.61 51.54 47.08
C SER A 405 12.51 50.98 48.19
N VAL A 406 12.76 49.65 48.21
CA VAL A 406 14.07 49.02 48.51
C VAL A 406 14.07 47.55 48.05
N HIS A 407 15.24 47.16 47.56
CA HIS A 407 15.71 45.89 46.99
C HIS A 407 16.16 44.92 48.09
N LEU A 408 15.97 43.60 47.97
CA LEU A 408 16.87 42.60 48.59
C LEU A 408 16.84 41.23 47.89
N ARG A 409 18.03 40.65 47.75
CA ARG A 409 18.42 39.40 47.09
C ARG A 409 18.87 38.41 48.18
N ARG A 410 18.46 37.12 48.14
CA ARG A 410 19.20 35.89 48.56
C ARG A 410 18.25 34.68 48.66
N THR A 411 18.40 33.66 47.79
CA THR A 411 19.07 32.33 47.96
C THR A 411 18.34 31.31 48.83
N LEU A 412 18.16 30.09 48.27
CA LEU A 412 18.34 28.71 48.82
C LEU A 412 17.34 27.76 48.12
N SER A 413 17.78 26.80 47.29
CA SER A 413 18.43 25.51 47.61
C SER A 413 17.42 24.41 47.93
N GLY A 414 17.45 23.34 47.13
CA GLY A 414 16.71 22.09 47.27
C GLY A 414 16.72 21.34 45.95
#